data_AF-A0AA38LG74-F1
#
_entry.id   AF-A0AA38LG74-F1
#
_cell.length_a   1.000
_cell.length_b   1.000
_cell.length_c   1.000
_cell.angle_alpha   90.00
_cell.angle_beta   90.00
_cell.angle_gamma   90.00
#
_symmetry.space_group_name_H-M   'P 1'
#
loop_
_entity.id
_entity.type
_entity.pdbx_description
1 polymer ?
#
loop_
_entity_poly.entity_id
_entity_poly.type
_entity_poly.pdbx_seq_one_letter_code
_entity_poly.pdbx_strand_id
1 'polypeptide(L)'
;APLLIGCDIRSTSSETLEILSNEEVINVNQDSLGTQGKKVSKEGDLEVWAGPLSNERIVLILWNRSSKKDFLTAKWEDIGLSHEISVEARDLWD
;
A
#
# COMPACT_ATOMS: atom_id res chain seq x y z
N ALA A 1 -3.11 11.09 2.21
CA ALA A 1 -3.43 11.70 3.52
C ALA A 1 -2.18 12.43 4.03
N PRO A 2 -2.31 13.52 4.82
CA PRO A 2 -1.17 14.12 5.48
C PRO A 2 -0.47 13.12 6.43
N LEU A 3 0.86 13.08 6.42
CA LEU A 3 1.66 12.29 7.36
C LEU A 3 2.19 13.20 8.48
N LEU A 4 1.47 13.25 9.60
CA LEU A 4 1.85 14.02 10.79
C LEU A 4 2.14 13.06 11.94
N ILE A 5 3.37 13.05 12.45
CA ILE A 5 3.78 12.17 13.53
C ILE A 5 3.15 12.63 14.85
N GLY A 6 2.36 11.75 15.47
CA GLY A 6 1.66 12.01 16.73
C GLY A 6 2.28 11.37 17.97
N CYS A 7 3.37 10.62 17.84
CA CYS A 7 4.06 9.96 18.96
C CYS A 7 5.27 10.77 19.46
N ASP A 8 5.75 10.47 20.68
CA ASP A 8 6.97 11.08 21.22
C ASP A 8 8.21 10.47 20.57
N ILE A 9 8.80 11.18 19.61
CA ILE A 9 9.99 10.74 18.87
C ILE A 9 11.23 10.54 19.76
N ARG A 10 11.26 11.14 20.96
CA ARG A 10 12.41 11.01 21.88
C ARG A 10 12.42 9.68 22.61
N SER A 11 11.29 8.99 22.66
CA SER A 11 11.07 7.74 23.39
C SER A 11 10.39 6.67 22.53
N THR A 12 10.53 6.76 21.22
CA THR A 12 9.93 5.82 20.26
C THR A 12 10.75 4.53 20.15
N SER A 13 10.09 3.40 19.94
CA SER A 13 10.77 2.10 19.74
C SER A 13 11.43 2.01 18.36
N SER A 14 12.43 1.14 18.22
CA SER A 14 13.08 0.88 16.93
C SER A 14 12.10 0.42 15.86
N GLU A 15 11.13 -0.43 16.23
CA GLU A 15 10.06 -0.91 15.35
C GLU A 15 9.17 0.23 14.85
N THR A 16 8.80 1.18 15.71
CA THR A 16 8.02 2.33 15.28
C THR A 16 8.83 3.25 14.39
N LEU A 17 10.12 3.44 14.66
CA LEU A 17 11.00 4.22 13.78
C LEU A 17 11.09 3.56 12.40
N GLU A 18 11.28 2.24 12.33
CA GLU A 18 11.32 1.48 11.08
C GLU A 18 10.06 1.67 10.24
N ILE A 19 8.88 1.63 10.87
CA ILE A 19 7.60 1.91 10.22
C ILE A 19 7.53 3.36 9.72
N LEU A 20 7.93 4.32 10.54
CA LEU A 20 7.80 5.75 10.22
C LEU A 20 8.85 6.24 9.22
N SER A 21 10.00 5.58 9.13
CA SER A 21 11.12 5.98 8.29
C SER A 21 11.22 5.20 6.97
N ASN A 22 10.24 4.37 6.64
CA ASN A 22 10.25 3.61 5.39
C ASN A 22 10.13 4.57 4.19
N GLU A 23 11.24 4.81 3.50
CA GLU A 23 11.32 5.75 2.38
C GLU A 23 10.45 5.34 1.20
N GLU A 24 10.35 4.04 0.91
CA GLU A 24 9.54 3.53 -0.20
C GLU A 24 8.04 3.81 0.03
N VAL A 25 7.55 3.60 1.25
CA VAL A 25 6.17 3.90 1.64
C VAL A 25 5.90 5.41 1.68
N ILE A 26 6.86 6.21 2.17
CA ILE A 26 6.77 7.67 2.12
C ILE A 26 6.68 8.16 0.67
N ASN A 27 7.47 7.58 -0.24
CA ASN A 27 7.48 7.94 -1.66
C ASN A 27 6.14 7.64 -2.35
N VAL A 28 5.41 6.60 -1.94
CA VAL A 28 4.03 6.38 -2.40
C VAL A 28 3.13 7.53 -1.96
N ASN A 29 3.23 7.98 -0.71
CA ASN A 29 2.42 9.08 -0.20
C ASN A 29 2.75 10.43 -0.87
N GLN A 30 4.02 10.64 -1.22
CA GLN A 30 4.56 11.84 -1.85
C GLN A 30 4.64 11.74 -3.38
N ASP A 31 4.00 10.73 -3.99
CA ASP A 31 4.04 10.54 -5.43
C ASP A 31 3.49 11.77 -6.17
N SER A 32 4.22 12.19 -7.22
CA SER A 32 3.91 13.41 -7.97
C SER A 32 2.55 13.42 -8.67
N LEU A 33 1.95 12.25 -8.91
CA LEU A 33 0.60 12.15 -9.46
C LEU A 33 -0.47 12.57 -8.43
N GLY A 34 -0.15 12.51 -7.13
CA GLY A 34 -1.00 12.99 -6.04
C GLY A 34 -2.39 12.34 -5.98
N THR A 35 -2.56 11.17 -6.57
CA THR A 35 -3.86 10.50 -6.66
C THR A 35 -4.08 9.58 -5.45
N GLN A 36 -5.20 9.76 -4.77
CA GLN A 36 -5.55 8.95 -3.63
C GLN A 36 -5.95 7.52 -4.06
N GLY A 37 -5.31 6.52 -3.44
CA GLY A 37 -5.72 5.12 -3.57
C GLY A 37 -7.11 4.86 -2.98
N LYS A 38 -7.81 3.89 -3.55
CA LYS A 38 -9.18 3.51 -3.19
C LYS A 38 -9.28 2.01 -2.98
N LYS A 39 -10.30 1.59 -2.24
CA LYS A 39 -10.67 0.18 -2.16
C LYS A 39 -11.18 -0.29 -3.52
N VAL A 40 -10.59 -1.35 -4.06
CA VAL A 40 -10.96 -1.93 -5.36
C VAL A 40 -11.68 -3.26 -5.21
N SER A 41 -11.41 -4.01 -4.14
CA SER A 41 -12.10 -5.26 -3.84
C SER A 41 -12.29 -5.45 -2.34
N LYS A 42 -13.35 -6.17 -1.96
CA LYS A 42 -13.66 -6.55 -0.59
C LYS A 42 -14.42 -7.87 -0.54
N GLU A 43 -13.90 -8.82 0.23
CA GLU A 43 -14.56 -10.08 0.54
C GLU A 43 -14.50 -10.31 2.06
N GLY A 44 -15.63 -10.07 2.75
CA GLY A 44 -15.66 -10.11 4.21
C GLY A 44 -14.69 -9.10 4.84
N ASP A 45 -13.68 -9.62 5.56
CA ASP A 45 -12.61 -8.85 6.20
C ASP A 45 -11.34 -8.68 5.34
N LEU A 46 -11.35 -9.23 4.13
CA LEU A 46 -10.24 -9.20 3.19
C LEU A 46 -10.46 -8.02 2.22
N GLU A 47 -9.55 -7.06 2.20
CA GLU A 47 -9.65 -5.86 1.38
C GLU A 47 -8.43 -5.69 0.46
N VAL A 48 -8.68 -5.31 -0.79
CA VAL A 48 -7.64 -4.87 -1.73
C VAL A 48 -7.83 -3.38 -1.97
N TRP A 49 -6.77 -2.62 -1.75
CA TRP A 49 -6.72 -1.19 -2.07
C TRP A 49 -5.67 -0.96 -3.16
N ALA A 50 -5.96 -0.06 -4.08
CA ALA A 50 -5.03 0.29 -5.14
C ALA A 50 -5.17 1.76 -5.58
N GLY A 51 -4.12 2.29 -6.17
CA GLY A 51 -4.11 3.62 -6.75
C GLY A 51 -3.02 3.76 -7.81
N PRO A 52 -3.23 4.60 -8.84
CA PRO A 52 -2.19 4.91 -9.80
C PRO A 52 -1.12 5.78 -9.13
N LEU A 53 0.12 5.59 -9.57
CA LEU A 53 1.28 6.41 -9.25
C LEU A 53 1.84 7.01 -10.54
N SER A 54 2.77 7.95 -10.39
CA SER A 54 3.56 8.48 -11.50
C SER A 54 4.32 7.36 -12.25
N ASN A 55 4.59 7.62 -13.54
CA ASN A 55 5.28 6.70 -14.45
C ASN A 55 4.51 5.39 -14.69
N GLU A 56 3.17 5.46 -14.79
CA GLU A 56 2.29 4.32 -15.10
C GLU A 56 2.39 3.15 -14.10
N ARG A 57 2.95 3.41 -12.91
CA ARG A 57 3.01 2.45 -11.82
C ARG A 57 1.69 2.42 -11.05
N ILE A 58 1.49 1.36 -10.30
CA ILE A 58 0.33 1.18 -9.41
C ILE A 58 0.85 0.78 -8.04
N VAL A 59 0.27 1.36 -6.98
CA VAL A 59 0.43 0.86 -5.62
C VAL A 59 -0.73 -0.05 -5.27
N LEU A 60 -0.44 -1.10 -4.50
CA LEU A 60 -1.41 -2.07 -4.03
C LEU A 60 -1.22 -2.36 -2.54
N ILE A 61 -2.32 -2.55 -1.82
CA ILE A 61 -2.33 -3.01 -0.42
C ILE A 61 -3.26 -4.19 -0.31
N LEU A 62 -2.75 -5.31 0.20
CA LEU A 62 -3.53 -6.47 0.62
C LEU A 62 -3.76 -6.37 2.13
N TRP A 63 -4.99 -6.10 2.53
CA TRP A 63 -5.32 -5.85 3.93
C TRP A 63 -6.28 -6.90 4.47
N ASN A 64 -5.75 -7.80 5.30
CA ASN A 64 -6.54 -8.73 6.09
C ASN A 64 -6.91 -8.07 7.43
N ARG A 65 -8.21 -7.79 7.62
CA ARG A 65 -8.75 -7.17 8.84
C ARG A 65 -9.26 -8.18 9.87
N SER A 66 -9.19 -9.47 9.55
CA SER A 66 -9.61 -10.53 10.45
C SER A 66 -8.52 -10.81 11.50
N SER A 67 -8.85 -11.64 12.49
CA SER A 67 -7.90 -12.13 13.50
C SER A 67 -7.13 -13.38 13.06
N LYS A 68 -7.34 -13.87 11.84
CA LYS A 68 -6.76 -15.12 11.33
C LYS A 68 -5.94 -14.85 10.08
N LYS A 69 -4.88 -15.65 9.88
CA LYS A 69 -4.13 -15.64 8.62
C LYS A 69 -5.04 -16.14 7.50
N ASP A 70 -4.99 -15.47 6.37
CA ASP A 70 -5.75 -15.81 5.17
C ASP A 70 -5.00 -15.34 3.92
N PHE A 71 -5.35 -15.92 2.77
CA PHE A 71 -4.79 -15.53 1.47
C PHE A 71 -5.65 -14.45 0.82
N LEU A 72 -4.99 -13.43 0.28
CA LEU A 72 -5.60 -12.41 -0.57
C LEU A 72 -4.98 -12.47 -1.96
N THR A 73 -5.81 -12.27 -2.97
CA THR A 73 -5.38 -12.13 -4.36
C THR A 73 -5.92 -10.81 -4.91
N ALA A 74 -5.03 -9.94 -5.35
CA ALA A 74 -5.40 -8.82 -6.20
C ALA A 74 -5.50 -9.28 -7.65
N LYS A 75 -6.61 -8.97 -8.31
CA LYS A 75 -6.80 -9.29 -9.73
C LYS A 75 -6.40 -8.11 -10.61
N TRP A 76 -5.84 -8.40 -11.78
CA TRP A 76 -5.48 -7.38 -12.76
C TRP A 76 -6.64 -6.47 -13.15
N GLU A 77 -7.83 -7.05 -13.33
CA GLU A 77 -9.06 -6.33 -13.66
C GLU A 77 -9.46 -5.29 -12.60
N ASP A 78 -9.23 -5.59 -11.31
CA ASP A 78 -9.58 -4.69 -10.20
C ASP A 78 -8.67 -3.45 -10.16
N ILE A 79 -7.48 -3.55 -10.75
CA ILE A 79 -6.47 -2.48 -10.79
C ILE A 79 -6.27 -1.87 -12.18
N GLY A 80 -7.17 -2.18 -13.11
CA GLY A 80 -7.20 -1.57 -14.44
C GLY A 80 -6.09 -2.03 -15.38
N LEU A 81 -5.52 -3.22 -15.14
CA LEU A 81 -4.50 -3.82 -15.99
C LEU A 81 -5.07 -4.98 -16.82
N SER A 82 -4.53 -5.14 -18.03
CA SER A 82 -4.79 -6.30 -18.89
C SER A 82 -3.93 -7.49 -18.46
N HIS A 83 -4.44 -8.71 -18.64
CA HIS A 83 -3.72 -9.96 -18.38
C HIS A 83 -2.48 -10.16 -19.27
N GLU A 84 -2.35 -9.37 -20.34
CA GLU A 84 -1.22 -9.40 -21.27
C GLU A 84 -0.03 -8.56 -20.77
N ILE A 85 -0.23 -7.73 -19.74
CA ILE A 85 0.80 -6.86 -19.18
C ILE A 85 1.65 -7.67 -18.19
N SER A 86 2.98 -7.59 -18.35
CA SER A 86 3.94 -8.06 -17.35
C SER A 86 4.39 -6.88 -16.51
N VAL A 87 4.46 -7.07 -15.19
CA VAL A 87 5.01 -6.07 -14.26
C VAL A 87 6.06 -6.73 -13.38
N GLU A 88 6.96 -5.91 -12.86
CA GLU A 88 7.79 -6.28 -11.71
C GLU A 88 7.09 -5.79 -10.45
N ALA A 89 6.88 -6.69 -9.49
CA ALA A 89 6.29 -6.36 -8.20
C ALA A 89 7.41 -6.15 -7.17
N ARG A 90 7.38 -5.02 -6.46
CA ARG A 90 8.26 -4.70 -5.33
C ARG A 90 7.45 -4.71 -4.05
N ASP A 91 7.83 -5.56 -3.10
CA ASP A 91 7.35 -5.45 -1.72
C ASP A 91 8.06 -4.28 -1.04
N LEU A 92 7.28 -3.35 -0.49
CA LEU A 92 7.79 -2.13 0.14
C LEU A 92 8.17 -2.32 1.60
N TRP A 93 7.86 -3.49 2.19
CA TRP A 93 8.16 -3.82 3.59
C TRP A 93 9.24 -4.90 3.75
N ASP A 94 9.88 -5.30 2.64
CA ASP A 94 10.88 -6.39 2.56
C ASP A 94 12.29 -5.87 2.24
#